data_AF-A0A821S411-F1
#
_entry.id   AF-A0A821S411-F1
#
_cell.length_a   1.000
_cell.length_b   1.000
_cell.length_c   1.000
_cell.angle_alpha   90.00
_cell.angle_beta   90.00
_cell.angle_gamma   90.00
#
_symmetry.space_group_name_H-M   'P 1'
#
loop_
_entity.id
_entity.type
_entity.pdbx_description
1 polymer ?
#
loop_
_entity_poly.entity_id
_entity_poly.type
_entity_poly.pdbx_seq_one_letter_code
_entity_poly.pdbx_strand_id
1 'polypeptide(L)'
;NPTSLSSKIQQIQYLQNQLYQQPARTTRSNSNDFLVWSSCKYDEREKRIRAIKILRLLLDYPLFQEHLLSLLSFRNLEGQTPFMSAVNCCAYNCALILFEY
;
A
#
# COMPACT_ATOMS: atom_id res chain seq x y z
N ASN A 1 5.99 -17.28 48.16
CA ASN A 1 4.55 -16.96 48.29
C ASN A 1 3.76 -17.45 47.06
N PRO A 2 3.15 -18.64 47.13
CA PRO A 2 2.42 -19.26 46.01
C PRO A 2 1.22 -18.42 45.52
N THR A 3 0.69 -17.53 46.36
CA THR A 3 -0.35 -16.56 46.03
C THR A 3 0.06 -15.53 44.97
N SER A 4 1.34 -15.14 44.91
CA SER A 4 1.84 -14.19 43.90
C SER A 4 2.02 -14.83 42.52
N LEU A 5 2.35 -16.12 42.47
CA LEU A 5 2.48 -16.85 41.20
C LEU A 5 1.10 -17.13 40.60
N SER A 6 0.13 -17.52 41.43
CA SER A 6 -1.25 -17.74 41.02
C SER A 6 -1.89 -16.48 40.41
N SER A 7 -1.67 -15.32 41.03
CA SER A 7 -2.15 -14.04 40.52
C SER A 7 -1.49 -13.64 39.19
N LYS A 8 -0.19 -13.91 39.01
CA LYS A 8 0.48 -13.71 37.71
C LYS A 8 -0.07 -14.62 36.61
N ILE A 9 -0.36 -15.88 36.93
CA ILE A 9 -0.96 -16.83 35.98
C ILE A 9 -2.37 -16.37 35.58
N GLN A 10 -3.17 -15.90 36.53
CA GLN A 10 -4.50 -15.34 36.26
C GLN A 10 -4.41 -14.08 35.38
N GLN A 11 -3.44 -13.20 35.62
CA GLN A 11 -3.21 -12.01 34.78
C GLN A 11 -2.85 -12.39 33.34
N ILE A 12 -2.00 -13.41 33.15
CA ILE A 12 -1.62 -13.90 31.83
C ILE A 12 -2.85 -14.49 31.10
N GLN A 13 -3.66 -15.29 31.78
CA GLN A 13 -4.87 -15.87 31.21
C GLN A 13 -5.91 -14.80 30.84
N TYR A 14 -6.04 -13.76 31.66
CA TYR A 14 -6.91 -12.63 31.36
C TYR A 14 -6.47 -11.89 30.09
N LEU A 15 -5.16 -11.60 29.97
CA LEU A 15 -4.60 -10.93 28.78
C LEU A 15 -4.71 -11.78 27.51
N GLN A 16 -4.52 -13.09 27.62
CA GLN A 16 -4.71 -14.00 26.49
C GLN A 16 -6.18 -14.02 26.03
N ASN A 17 -7.14 -14.12 26.95
CA ASN A 17 -8.56 -14.06 26.58
C ASN A 17 -8.94 -12.74 25.88
N GLN A 18 -8.36 -11.61 26.30
CA GLN A 18 -8.58 -10.33 25.63
C GLN A 18 -8.01 -10.29 24.20
N LEU A 19 -6.88 -10.96 23.94
CA LEU A 19 -6.32 -11.08 22.59
C LEU A 19 -7.11 -12.03 21.70
N TYR A 20 -7.63 -13.14 22.24
CA TYR A 20 -8.45 -14.10 21.47
C TYR A 20 -9.84 -13.58 21.13
N GLN A 21 -10.35 -12.56 21.84
CA GLN A 21 -11.61 -11.88 21.51
C GLN A 21 -11.45 -10.75 20.51
N GLN A 22 -10.23 -10.42 20.06
CA GLN A 22 -10.10 -9.51 18.93
C GLN A 22 -10.57 -10.24 17.67
N PRO A 23 -11.59 -9.75 16.96
CA PRO A 23 -11.87 -10.28 15.64
C PRO A 23 -10.59 -10.10 14.82
N ALA A 24 -10.18 -11.17 14.13
CA ALA A 24 -9.13 -11.08 13.13
C ALA A 24 -9.37 -9.79 12.34
N ARG A 25 -8.34 -8.96 12.15
CA ARG A 25 -8.39 -7.89 11.15
C ARG A 25 -8.44 -8.57 9.79
N THR A 26 -9.57 -9.19 9.46
CA THR A 26 -10.05 -9.23 8.11
C THR A 26 -10.23 -7.76 7.75
N THR A 27 -9.42 -7.27 6.84
CA THR A 27 -9.84 -6.19 5.94
C THR A 27 -11.09 -6.71 5.22
N ARG A 28 -12.24 -6.70 5.91
CA ARG A 28 -13.53 -6.64 5.25
C ARG A 28 -13.46 -5.30 4.54
N SER A 29 -12.99 -5.29 3.29
CA SER A 29 -13.26 -4.17 2.40
C SER A 29 -14.78 -4.10 2.40
N ASN A 30 -15.33 -3.14 3.12
CA ASN A 30 -16.75 -2.87 3.03
C ASN A 30 -16.96 -2.59 1.54
N SER A 31 -17.85 -3.30 0.86
CA SER A 31 -18.08 -3.08 -0.58
C SER A 31 -18.46 -1.61 -0.85
N ASN A 32 -18.90 -0.90 0.20
CA ASN A 32 -19.14 0.53 0.23
C ASN A 32 -17.88 1.42 0.29
N ASP A 33 -16.74 0.94 0.80
CA ASP A 33 -15.49 1.73 0.82
C ASP A 33 -14.91 1.90 -0.60
N PHE A 34 -15.08 0.88 -1.45
CA PHE A 34 -14.78 1.00 -2.88
C PHE A 34 -15.70 2.03 -3.56
N LEU A 35 -16.98 2.06 -3.19
CA LEU A 35 -17.94 3.04 -3.71
C LEU A 35 -17.68 4.47 -3.22
N VAL A 36 -17.16 4.65 -1.99
CA VAL A 36 -16.77 5.98 -1.46
C VAL A 36 -15.66 6.60 -2.30
N TRP A 37 -14.63 5.83 -2.66
CA TRP A 37 -13.57 6.32 -3.57
C TRP A 37 -14.08 6.52 -5.01
N SER A 38 -15.10 5.76 -5.40
CA SER A 38 -15.73 5.83 -6.73
C SER A 38 -16.72 7.00 -6.87
N SER A 39 -17.25 7.54 -5.77
CA SER A 39 -18.24 8.60 -5.78
C SER A 39 -17.65 10.01 -5.82
N CYS A 40 -16.34 10.16 -5.57
CA CYS A 40 -15.67 11.41 -5.88
C CYS A 40 -15.51 11.49 -7.40
N LYS A 41 -16.34 12.32 -8.04
CA LYS A 41 -16.12 12.81 -9.41
C LYS A 41 -14.85 13.65 -9.44
N TYR A 42 -13.69 13.03 -9.26
CA TYR A 42 -12.42 13.67 -9.50
C TYR A 42 -12.32 13.93 -10.99
N ASP A 43 -12.00 15.16 -11.35
CA ASP A 43 -11.63 15.48 -12.72
C ASP A 43 -10.47 14.56 -13.12
N GLU A 44 -10.66 13.78 -14.19
CA GLU A 44 -9.64 12.88 -14.72
C GLU A 44 -8.37 13.63 -15.10
N ARG A 45 -8.44 14.94 -15.39
CA ARG A 45 -7.25 15.79 -15.51
C ARG A 45 -6.54 15.95 -14.17
N GLU A 46 -7.24 16.33 -13.11
CA GLU A 46 -6.64 16.48 -11.78
C GLU A 46 -6.05 15.17 -11.27
N LYS A 47 -6.75 14.05 -11.46
CA LYS A 47 -6.26 12.72 -11.10
C LYS A 47 -4.94 12.40 -11.79
N ARG A 48 -4.84 12.68 -13.10
CA ARG A 48 -3.59 12.52 -13.85
C ARG A 48 -2.47 13.42 -13.32
N ILE A 49 -2.78 14.68 -13.01
CA ILE A 49 -1.80 15.62 -12.41
C ILE A 49 -1.29 15.10 -11.07
N ARG A 50 -2.19 14.60 -10.20
CA ARG A 50 -1.81 14.03 -8.90
C ARG A 50 -0.97 12.77 -9.06
N ALA A 51 -1.34 11.88 -9.98
CA ALA A 51 -0.57 10.66 -10.26
C ALA A 51 0.87 10.98 -10.70
N ILE A 52 1.04 11.95 -11.60
CA ILE A 52 2.37 12.41 -12.05
C ILE A 52 3.19 12.98 -10.87
N LYS A 53 2.57 13.79 -10.01
CA LYS A 53 3.24 14.37 -8.83
C LYS A 53 3.68 13.28 -7.85
N ILE A 54 2.83 12.31 -7.58
CA ILE A 54 3.15 11.18 -6.69
C ILE A 54 4.30 10.37 -7.29
N LEU A 55 4.23 10.06 -8.59
CA LEU A 55 5.29 9.32 -9.27
C LEU A 55 6.64 10.03 -9.12
N ARG A 56 6.71 11.33 -9.45
CA ARG A 56 7.94 12.12 -9.28
C ARG A 56 8.44 12.11 -7.84
N LEU A 57 7.55 12.30 -6.88
CA LEU A 57 7.92 12.29 -5.46
C LEU A 57 8.53 10.94 -5.03
N LEU A 58 8.02 9.82 -5.55
CA LEU A 58 8.62 8.50 -5.30
C LEU A 58 9.98 8.33 -5.98
N LEU A 59 10.11 8.80 -7.23
CA LEU A 59 11.36 8.70 -7.98
C LEU A 59 12.45 9.62 -7.45
N ASP A 60 12.09 10.78 -6.88
CA ASP A 60 13.01 11.77 -6.31
C ASP A 60 13.38 11.44 -4.85
N TYR A 61 12.71 10.46 -4.22
CA TYR A 61 12.88 10.23 -2.79
C TYR A 61 14.26 9.62 -2.48
N PRO A 62 15.07 10.22 -1.59
CA PRO A 62 16.46 9.82 -1.36
C PRO A 62 16.63 8.36 -0.91
N LEU A 63 15.71 7.85 -0.08
CA LEU A 63 15.82 6.48 0.45
C LEU A 63 15.57 5.41 -0.61
N PHE A 64 14.94 5.75 -1.74
CA PHE A 64 14.70 4.80 -2.82
C PHE A 64 15.82 4.78 -3.86
N GLN A 65 16.71 5.78 -3.91
CA GLN A 65 17.72 5.91 -4.97
C GLN A 65 18.61 4.67 -5.11
N GLU A 66 19.07 4.10 -4.00
CA GLU A 66 19.92 2.91 -3.99
C GLU A 66 19.24 1.67 -4.60
N HIS A 67 17.91 1.58 -4.47
CA HIS A 67 17.13 0.43 -4.93
C HIS A 67 16.21 0.76 -6.09
N LEU A 68 16.29 1.97 -6.64
CA LEU A 68 15.31 2.50 -7.59
C LEU A 68 15.25 1.65 -8.86
N LEU A 69 16.42 1.34 -9.42
CA LEU A 69 16.51 0.47 -10.60
C LEU A 69 15.90 -0.91 -10.34
N SER A 70 16.17 -1.50 -9.17
CA SER A 70 15.59 -2.79 -8.79
C SER A 70 14.07 -2.70 -8.70
N LEU A 71 13.54 -1.66 -8.08
CA LEU A 71 12.10 -1.41 -7.95
C LEU A 71 11.44 -1.22 -9.33
N LEU A 72 12.06 -0.43 -10.21
CA LEU A 72 11.56 -0.17 -11.57
C LEU A 72 11.75 -1.37 -12.52
N SER A 73 12.61 -2.33 -12.18
CA SER A 73 12.76 -3.57 -12.93
C SER A 73 11.75 -4.66 -12.53
N PHE A 74 11.06 -4.48 -11.40
CA PHE A 74 10.13 -5.49 -10.88
C PHE A 74 8.91 -5.61 -11.80
N ARG A 75 8.46 -6.84 -12.01
CA ARG A 75 7.35 -7.15 -12.92
C ARG A 75 6.07 -7.40 -12.15
N ASN A 76 4.96 -6.90 -12.67
CA ASN A 76 3.64 -7.23 -12.16
C ASN A 76 3.25 -8.69 -12.52
N LEU A 77 2.04 -9.10 -12.15
CA LEU A 77 1.49 -10.44 -12.45
C LEU A 77 1.39 -10.73 -13.95
N GLU A 78 1.36 -9.70 -14.80
CA GLU A 78 1.33 -9.80 -16.26
C GLU A 78 2.74 -9.79 -16.88
N GLY A 79 3.79 -9.78 -16.05
CA GLY A 79 5.18 -9.75 -16.52
C GLY A 79 5.66 -8.38 -17.00
N GLN A 80 4.93 -7.30 -16.71
CA GLN A 80 5.24 -5.93 -17.13
C GLN A 80 6.00 -5.17 -16.05
N THR A 81 7.06 -4.46 -16.43
CA THR A 81 7.68 -3.45 -15.56
C THR A 81 6.76 -2.21 -15.44
N PRO A 82 6.97 -1.29 -14.47
CA PRO A 82 6.20 -0.06 -14.38
C PRO A 82 6.19 0.75 -15.69
N PHE A 83 7.32 0.82 -16.41
CA PHE A 83 7.39 1.47 -17.73
C PHE A 83 6.49 0.77 -18.75
N MET A 84 6.60 -0.57 -18.86
CA MET A 84 5.78 -1.35 -19.79
C MET A 84 4.30 -1.20 -19.49
N SER A 85 3.92 -1.23 -18.21
CA SER A 85 2.53 -1.06 -17.79
C SER A 85 2.01 0.33 -18.11
N ALA A 86 2.82 1.38 -17.95
CA ALA A 86 2.46 2.75 -18.34
C ALA A 86 2.24 2.88 -19.86
N VAL A 87 3.08 2.23 -20.67
CA VAL A 87 2.88 2.18 -22.14
C VAL A 87 1.61 1.42 -22.49
N ASN A 88 1.40 0.25 -21.88
CA ASN A 88 0.25 -0.62 -22.16
C ASN A 88 -1.10 0.06 -21.83
N CYS A 89 -1.16 0.91 -20.81
CA CYS A 89 -2.36 1.67 -20.47
C CYS A 89 -2.41 3.08 -21.09
N CYS A 90 -1.55 3.40 -22.07
CA CYS A 90 -1.47 4.70 -22.73
C CYS A 90 -1.20 5.88 -21.78
N ALA A 91 -0.57 5.63 -20.63
CA ALA A 91 -0.14 6.65 -19.67
C ALA A 91 1.23 7.25 -20.07
N TYR A 92 1.32 7.78 -21.30
CA TYR A 92 2.60 8.17 -21.91
C TYR A 92 3.40 9.20 -21.12
N ASN A 93 2.74 10.13 -20.41
CA ASN A 93 3.44 11.08 -19.55
C ASN A 93 4.21 10.38 -18.41
N CYS A 94 3.62 9.35 -17.82
CA CYS A 94 4.30 8.55 -16.80
C CYS A 94 5.39 7.68 -17.44
N ALA A 95 5.15 7.13 -18.63
CA ALA A 95 6.14 6.33 -19.35
C ALA A 95 7.39 7.17 -19.68
N LEU A 96 7.23 8.41 -20.14
CA LEU A 96 8.33 9.32 -20.40
C LEU A 96 9.14 9.61 -19.13
N ILE A 97 8.45 9.92 -18.02
CA ILE A 97 9.12 10.12 -16.73
C ILE A 97 9.91 8.89 -16.32
N LEU A 98 9.35 7.69 -16.45
CA LEU A 98 10.02 6.44 -16.10
C LEU A 98 11.20 6.09 -17.03
N PHE A 99 11.19 6.57 -18.27
CA PHE A 99 12.26 6.34 -19.24
C PHE A 99 13.50 7.21 -19.00
N GLU A 100 13.32 8.35 -18.32
CA GLU A 100 14.41 9.27 -17.96
C GLU A 100 15.23 8.80 -16.75
N TYR A 101 14.81 7.72 -16.08
CA TYR A 101 15.44 7.12 -14.89
C TYR A 101 16.04 5.75 -15.19
#